data_AF-A0A383USA4-F1
#
_entry.id   AF-A0A383USA4-F1
#
_cell.length_a   1.000
_cell.length_b   1.000
_cell.length_c   1.000
_cell.angle_alpha   90.00
_cell.angle_beta   90.00
_cell.angle_gamma   90.00
#
_symmetry.space_group_name_H-M   'P 1'
#
loop_
_entity.id
_entity.type
_entity.pdbx_description
1 polymer ?
#
loop_
_entity_poly.entity_id
_entity_poly.type
_entity_poly.pdbx_seq_one_letter_code
_entity_poly.pdbx_strand_id
1 'polypeptide(L)'
;MSIQARLSTMATNVVGKRKRSDSPNGNSALAHKSNQKLKTESILSFFGSTTPNSADLQTWQVRGLDKVVEKSLLYTKYSPSNNSKSSIADTDNLNTTSLNSRSVKIAAFDLDSTLITTRSGKKFASDAQDWKWWHSSIPNILRKLILEDGYKIAIISNQGGLSLKNKSDPKAKLPEFKSKVSSLLNKLDLSVSVYVATENDIYRKPRSGMWEELVKDTLVDKSKELNLEESFFVGDAAGRAASPGKPKDFSCSDRNFAENVGIKFFTPEEFFLGEKPRPFSRLLEPAKYFQGLIIQSSQPFLKKNENDIVLLCGSPGSGKSSWYWRNLEPLGYFRVNQDTLKTCDRCIKIASQALSEGKSVAVDNTNASFEVRKRWVELARKNQVPIRCINFTTPTEICKHNDSMRALNPTMNPENRMMLPAIAFASFTKRFQSPKMEEGFQDIVEITFNLRGSETEQKIWNHYWN
;
A
#
# COMPACT_ATOMS: atom_id res chain seq x y z
N MET A 1 -4.34 36.84 -14.61
CA MET A 1 -5.21 35.82 -13.97
C MET A 1 -5.87 35.03 -15.08
N SER A 2 -5.66 33.70 -15.16
CA SER A 2 -5.89 32.93 -16.39
C SER A 2 -7.29 32.30 -16.49
N ILE A 3 -7.64 31.89 -17.71
CA ILE A 3 -8.93 31.33 -18.13
C ILE A 3 -9.25 29.95 -17.51
N GLN A 4 -8.33 29.35 -16.75
CA GLN A 4 -8.52 28.04 -16.09
C GLN A 4 -9.63 28.02 -15.01
N ALA A 5 -10.06 29.16 -14.48
CA ALA A 5 -11.05 29.21 -13.40
C ALA A 5 -12.53 29.03 -13.84
N ARG A 6 -12.85 29.00 -15.15
CA ARG A 6 -14.25 29.07 -15.65
C ARG A 6 -14.90 27.74 -16.07
N LEU A 7 -14.21 26.60 -15.96
CA LEU A 7 -14.77 25.28 -16.35
C LEU A 7 -15.32 24.43 -15.18
N SER A 8 -15.42 25.01 -13.97
CA SER A 8 -15.90 24.29 -12.77
C SER A 8 -17.42 24.41 -12.50
N THR A 9 -18.17 25.18 -13.31
CA THR A 9 -19.46 25.74 -12.84
C THR A 9 -20.64 25.58 -13.81
N MET A 10 -20.75 24.44 -14.52
CA MET A 10 -21.97 24.07 -15.26
C MET A 10 -22.24 22.55 -15.22
N ALA A 11 -22.85 22.09 -14.12
CA ALA A 11 -23.29 20.69 -13.98
C ALA A 11 -24.48 20.51 -13.01
N THR A 12 -25.44 21.45 -12.98
CA THR A 12 -26.72 21.27 -12.27
C THR A 12 -27.88 21.91 -13.05
N ASN A 13 -29.05 21.27 -12.95
CA ASN A 13 -30.38 21.76 -13.37
C ASN A 13 -30.69 21.92 -14.87
N VAL A 14 -31.27 20.88 -15.49
CA VAL A 14 -32.45 21.04 -16.36
C VAL A 14 -33.45 19.90 -16.09
N VAL A 15 -34.61 20.22 -15.54
CA VAL A 15 -35.78 19.31 -15.46
C VAL A 15 -36.77 19.71 -16.55
N GLY A 16 -36.98 18.84 -17.54
CA GLY A 16 -37.90 19.08 -18.66
C GLY A 16 -39.30 18.51 -18.41
N LYS A 17 -40.31 19.38 -18.20
CA LYS A 17 -41.73 19.00 -18.26
C LYS A 17 -42.21 18.95 -19.72
N ARG A 18 -42.94 17.90 -20.12
CA ARG A 18 -43.94 17.95 -21.23
C ARG A 18 -45.20 17.16 -20.87
N LYS A 19 -46.35 17.61 -21.42
CA LYS A 19 -47.70 17.08 -21.17
C LYS A 19 -48.17 16.16 -22.31
N ARG A 20 -49.11 15.29 -21.92
CA ARG A 20 -50.04 14.39 -22.64
C ARG A 20 -50.44 14.67 -24.10
N SER A 21 -50.78 13.58 -24.79
CA SER A 21 -51.94 13.42 -25.70
C SER A 21 -52.46 11.97 -25.65
N ASP A 22 -53.72 11.72 -26.05
CA ASP A 22 -54.56 10.57 -25.63
C ASP A 22 -55.45 10.08 -26.83
N SER A 23 -55.96 8.84 -27.00
CA SER A 23 -55.85 7.60 -26.17
C SER A 23 -55.89 6.18 -26.84
N PRO A 24 -57.02 5.49 -27.15
CA PRO A 24 -57.37 4.31 -26.33
C PRO A 24 -57.49 2.92 -27.02
N ASN A 25 -57.39 1.85 -26.21
CA ASN A 25 -58.02 0.51 -26.27
C ASN A 25 -57.17 -0.48 -25.40
N GLY A 26 -57.70 -1.46 -24.65
CA GLY A 26 -59.07 -1.83 -24.30
C GLY A 26 -59.06 -3.19 -23.55
N ASN A 27 -59.97 -3.39 -22.57
CA ASN A 27 -60.23 -4.62 -21.80
C ASN A 27 -59.11 -5.13 -20.84
N SER A 28 -59.39 -5.88 -19.75
CA SER A 28 -60.49 -5.87 -18.76
C SER A 28 -60.20 -6.94 -17.68
N ALA A 29 -60.18 -6.61 -16.38
CA ALA A 29 -60.51 -7.52 -15.28
C ALA A 29 -60.48 -6.80 -13.91
N LEU A 30 -61.49 -7.04 -13.08
CA LEU A 30 -61.49 -6.75 -11.63
C LEU A 30 -60.92 -7.99 -10.89
N ALA A 31 -60.64 -8.05 -9.58
CA ALA A 31 -60.91 -7.17 -8.45
C ALA A 31 -59.92 -7.45 -7.29
N HIS A 32 -59.61 -6.46 -6.45
CA HIS A 32 -59.97 -6.44 -5.01
C HIS A 32 -59.22 -5.32 -4.26
N LYS A 33 -59.96 -4.59 -3.41
CA LYS A 33 -59.42 -3.56 -2.52
C LYS A 33 -58.91 -4.19 -1.23
N SER A 34 -57.79 -3.70 -0.71
CA SER A 34 -57.69 -3.39 0.73
C SER A 34 -56.79 -2.17 0.93
N ASN A 35 -57.28 -1.19 1.69
CA ASN A 35 -56.51 -0.03 2.14
C ASN A 35 -55.80 -0.42 3.44
N GLN A 36 -54.53 -0.05 3.64
CA GLN A 36 -54.12 0.50 4.93
C GLN A 36 -52.86 1.39 4.87
N LYS A 37 -52.92 2.41 5.72
CA LYS A 37 -52.08 3.60 5.82
C LYS A 37 -50.57 3.34 5.88
N LEU A 38 -49.83 4.20 5.18
CA LEU A 38 -48.43 4.51 5.50
C LEU A 38 -48.32 5.07 6.94
N LYS A 39 -47.36 4.55 7.71
CA LYS A 39 -46.74 5.24 8.83
C LYS A 39 -45.23 5.27 8.60
N THR A 40 -44.67 6.48 8.54
CA THR A 40 -43.24 6.74 8.66
C THR A 40 -42.81 6.58 10.11
N GLU A 41 -41.91 5.64 10.38
CA GLU A 41 -41.14 5.58 11.63
C GLU A 41 -39.75 4.98 11.36
N SER A 42 -38.79 5.39 12.17
CA SER A 42 -37.34 5.31 11.97
C SER A 42 -36.73 3.91 11.79
N ILE A 43 -35.92 3.73 10.74
CA ILE A 43 -34.94 2.62 10.65
C ILE A 43 -33.63 3.06 11.31
N LEU A 44 -33.56 3.02 12.65
CA LEU A 44 -32.36 3.31 13.45
C LEU A 44 -32.32 2.51 14.76
N SER A 45 -32.31 1.17 14.69
CA SER A 45 -32.14 0.30 15.87
C SER A 45 -31.76 -1.15 15.50
N PHE A 46 -30.69 -1.33 14.73
CA PHE A 46 -30.09 -2.66 14.48
C PHE A 46 -28.64 -2.77 14.98
N PHE A 47 -28.42 -2.33 16.22
CA PHE A 47 -27.32 -2.78 17.05
C PHE A 47 -27.89 -3.37 18.33
N GLY A 48 -28.12 -4.68 18.32
CA GLY A 48 -28.46 -5.42 19.51
C GLY A 48 -27.27 -5.43 20.46
N SER A 49 -27.42 -4.79 21.62
CA SER A 49 -26.47 -4.89 22.72
C SER A 49 -26.51 -6.30 23.30
N THR A 50 -25.62 -7.19 22.85
CA THR A 50 -25.36 -8.43 23.57
C THR A 50 -24.62 -8.11 24.85
N THR A 51 -25.28 -8.35 25.99
CA THR A 51 -24.68 -8.31 27.32
C THR A 51 -23.43 -9.18 27.37
N PRO A 52 -22.28 -8.66 27.84
CA PRO A 52 -21.07 -9.47 27.96
C PRO A 52 -21.28 -10.51 29.06
N ASN A 53 -21.08 -11.79 28.74
CA ASN A 53 -21.21 -12.88 29.69
C ASN A 53 -19.94 -13.74 29.63
N SER A 54 -19.31 -13.95 30.79
CA SER A 54 -17.88 -14.28 30.96
C SER A 54 -16.91 -13.18 30.49
N ALA A 55 -15.76 -13.07 31.15
CA ALA A 55 -14.80 -11.98 30.92
C ALA A 55 -14.03 -12.19 29.60
N ASP A 56 -14.39 -11.44 28.56
CA ASP A 56 -13.65 -11.43 27.30
C ASP A 56 -12.22 -10.90 27.50
N LEU A 57 -11.24 -11.81 27.57
CA LEU A 57 -9.82 -11.51 27.81
C LEU A 57 -9.11 -10.79 26.64
N GLN A 58 -9.87 -10.45 25.60
CA GLN A 58 -9.42 -9.77 24.39
C GLN A 58 -10.60 -9.16 23.62
N THR A 59 -10.41 -7.98 23.05
CA THR A 59 -11.43 -7.29 22.24
C THR A 59 -10.85 -6.87 20.89
N TRP A 60 -11.51 -7.29 19.80
CA TRP A 60 -11.10 -6.93 18.45
C TRP A 60 -11.54 -5.51 18.07
N GLN A 61 -10.59 -4.73 17.60
CA GLN A 61 -10.80 -3.38 17.06
C GLN A 61 -10.48 -3.34 15.56
N VAL A 62 -11.11 -2.40 14.85
CA VAL A 62 -10.71 -2.02 13.49
C VAL A 62 -10.27 -0.57 13.50
N ARG A 63 -9.01 -0.33 13.11
CA ARG A 63 -8.29 0.94 13.18
C ARG A 63 -7.91 1.44 11.79
N GLY A 64 -7.57 2.72 11.71
CA GLY A 64 -7.14 3.43 10.51
C GLY A 64 -6.79 4.87 10.87
N LEU A 65 -5.96 5.52 10.06
CA LEU A 65 -5.62 6.94 10.22
C LEU A 65 -6.83 7.83 9.94
N ASP A 66 -7.00 8.89 10.75
CA ASP A 66 -8.21 9.72 10.86
C ASP A 66 -8.91 10.08 9.54
N LYS A 67 -10.22 9.81 9.50
CA LYS A 67 -11.27 10.22 8.52
C LYS A 67 -11.01 10.07 7.00
N VAL A 68 -9.78 9.79 6.58
CA VAL A 68 -9.34 9.77 5.17
C VAL A 68 -8.81 8.39 4.77
N VAL A 69 -8.24 7.62 5.71
CA VAL A 69 -7.88 6.23 5.48
C VAL A 69 -9.02 5.32 5.96
N GLU A 70 -9.61 4.55 5.05
CA GLU A 70 -10.61 3.53 5.39
C GLU A 70 -10.01 2.53 6.39
N LYS A 71 -10.75 2.20 7.46
CA LYS A 71 -10.30 1.33 8.54
C LYS A 71 -9.87 -0.06 8.01
N SER A 72 -8.56 -0.33 8.03
CA SER A 72 -7.91 -1.47 7.37
C SER A 72 -6.99 -2.28 8.29
N LEU A 73 -6.65 -1.75 9.46
CA LEU A 73 -5.85 -2.44 10.48
C LEU A 73 -6.79 -3.17 11.45
N LEU A 74 -6.66 -4.49 11.54
CA LEU A 74 -7.27 -5.26 12.62
C LEU A 74 -6.30 -5.30 13.80
N TYR A 75 -6.83 -5.08 15.00
CA TYR A 75 -6.07 -5.11 16.25
C TYR A 75 -6.80 -5.94 17.30
N THR A 76 -6.07 -6.68 18.12
CA THR A 76 -6.53 -7.21 19.40
C THR A 76 -5.36 -7.27 20.38
N LYS A 77 -5.66 -7.27 21.68
CA LYS A 77 -4.67 -7.51 22.73
C LYS A 77 -5.26 -8.47 23.75
N TYR A 78 -4.48 -9.48 24.10
CA TYR A 78 -4.82 -10.41 25.17
C TYR A 78 -4.25 -9.92 26.51
N SER A 79 -5.03 -10.08 27.57
CA SER A 79 -4.62 -9.82 28.95
C SER A 79 -5.08 -10.97 29.84
N PRO A 80 -4.16 -11.75 30.46
CA PRO A 80 -4.52 -12.83 31.37
C PRO A 80 -5.39 -12.36 32.55
N SER A 81 -6.33 -13.20 32.98
CA SER A 81 -7.26 -12.89 34.09
C SER A 81 -6.57 -12.65 35.44
N ASN A 82 -5.40 -13.27 35.65
CA ASN A 82 -4.76 -13.45 36.96
C ASN A 82 -3.80 -12.31 37.33
N ASN A 83 -4.13 -11.06 37.03
CA ASN A 83 -3.48 -9.89 37.64
C ASN A 83 -4.11 -9.47 38.99
N SER A 84 -5.08 -10.24 39.51
CA SER A 84 -5.55 -10.12 40.88
C SER A 84 -4.60 -10.86 41.84
N LYS A 85 -3.82 -10.07 42.60
CA LYS A 85 -2.79 -10.46 43.61
C LYS A 85 -1.33 -10.59 43.11
N SER A 86 -0.82 -9.55 42.47
CA SER A 86 0.51 -9.05 42.84
C SER A 86 0.43 -7.56 43.21
N SER A 87 0.00 -7.29 44.44
CA SER A 87 0.05 -5.94 45.03
C SER A 87 1.49 -5.58 45.40
N ILE A 88 2.28 -5.19 44.40
CA ILE A 88 3.30 -4.16 44.64
C ILE A 88 2.54 -2.85 44.46
N ALA A 89 2.36 -2.13 45.56
CA ALA A 89 1.55 -0.93 45.57
C ALA A 89 2.20 0.18 44.73
N ASP A 90 1.37 0.89 43.97
CA ASP A 90 1.66 2.26 43.57
C ASP A 90 1.68 3.13 44.84
N THR A 91 2.82 3.14 45.53
CA THR A 91 3.14 4.17 46.52
C THR A 91 4.13 5.12 45.90
N ASP A 92 3.61 6.24 45.38
CA ASP A 92 4.38 7.46 45.21
C ASP A 92 5.03 7.83 46.55
N ASN A 93 6.34 7.58 46.66
CA ASN A 93 7.16 8.08 47.76
C ASN A 93 8.24 8.97 47.15
N LEU A 94 8.07 10.28 47.36
CA LEU A 94 9.08 11.28 47.09
C LEU A 94 10.35 10.98 47.90
N ASN A 95 11.50 11.25 47.26
CA ASN A 95 12.87 11.14 47.81
C ASN A 95 13.42 9.71 48.02
N THR A 96 14.07 9.17 46.99
CA THR A 96 15.53 8.96 47.04
C THR A 96 16.13 8.73 45.65
N THR A 97 17.35 9.22 45.45
CA THR A 97 18.07 9.19 44.16
C THR A 97 18.64 7.81 43.82
N SER A 98 18.14 7.16 42.78
CA SER A 98 18.96 6.30 41.91
C SER A 98 18.38 6.23 40.49
N LEU A 99 19.25 6.25 39.47
CA LEU A 99 18.84 6.20 38.07
C LEU A 99 18.50 4.76 37.66
N ASN A 100 17.35 4.55 37.02
CA ASN A 100 17.14 3.50 36.01
C ASN A 100 15.74 3.60 35.35
N SER A 101 15.57 4.51 34.39
CA SER A 101 14.45 4.41 33.44
C SER A 101 14.72 3.22 32.52
N ARG A 102 14.18 2.04 32.85
CA ARG A 102 14.31 0.84 32.01
C ARG A 102 13.66 1.09 30.65
N SER A 103 14.48 1.25 29.63
CA SER A 103 14.04 1.38 28.24
C SER A 103 13.19 0.18 27.83
N VAL A 104 12.04 0.43 27.22
CA VAL A 104 11.10 -0.61 26.81
C VAL A 104 11.63 -1.34 25.58
N LYS A 105 11.52 -2.67 25.60
CA LYS A 105 12.00 -3.57 24.54
C LYS A 105 10.82 -4.29 23.93
N ILE A 106 10.80 -4.39 22.60
CA ILE A 106 9.73 -5.03 21.85
C ILE A 106 10.30 -6.21 21.07
N ALA A 107 9.70 -7.38 21.27
CA ALA A 107 9.97 -8.58 20.50
C ALA A 107 8.72 -8.87 19.65
N ALA A 108 8.83 -8.62 18.35
CA ALA A 108 7.72 -8.74 17.41
C ALA A 108 7.91 -9.94 16.47
N PHE A 109 6.82 -10.57 16.07
CA PHE A 109 6.83 -11.84 15.33
C PHE A 109 5.82 -11.79 14.19
N ASP A 110 6.13 -12.38 13.03
CA ASP A 110 5.06 -12.82 12.11
C ASP A 110 4.28 -14.01 12.71
N LEU A 111 3.09 -14.26 12.18
CA LEU A 111 2.22 -15.35 12.59
C LEU A 111 2.48 -16.64 11.80
N ASP A 112 2.29 -16.61 10.48
CA ASP A 112 2.12 -17.80 9.64
C ASP A 112 3.48 -18.26 9.09
N SER A 113 3.83 -19.52 9.30
CA SER A 113 5.18 -20.08 9.08
C SER A 113 6.28 -19.55 10.03
N THR A 114 5.90 -18.74 11.03
CA THR A 114 6.81 -18.16 12.04
C THR A 114 6.47 -18.64 13.45
N LEU A 115 5.33 -18.24 14.00
CA LEU A 115 4.85 -18.76 15.29
C LEU A 115 4.08 -20.07 15.10
N ILE A 116 3.34 -20.20 14.01
CA ILE A 116 2.49 -21.35 13.70
C ILE A 116 2.71 -21.86 12.29
N THR A 117 2.31 -23.10 12.04
CA THR A 117 2.18 -23.67 10.70
C THR A 117 0.87 -24.44 10.59
N THR A 118 0.45 -24.82 9.39
CA THR A 118 -0.78 -25.61 9.21
C THR A 118 -0.61 -27.00 9.83
N ARG A 119 -1.72 -27.57 10.32
CA ARG A 119 -1.73 -28.94 10.82
C ARG A 119 -1.84 -29.93 9.67
N SER A 120 -2.59 -29.56 8.63
CA SER A 120 -2.82 -30.31 7.40
C SER A 120 -1.60 -30.39 6.47
N GLY A 121 -0.57 -29.55 6.68
CA GLY A 121 0.58 -29.43 5.78
C GLY A 121 0.28 -28.67 4.47
N LYS A 122 -0.94 -28.16 4.28
CA LYS A 122 -1.26 -27.27 3.16
C LYS A 122 -0.58 -25.91 3.33
N LYS A 123 -0.34 -25.20 2.22
CA LYS A 123 0.22 -23.83 2.22
C LYS A 123 -0.67 -22.81 2.93
N PHE A 124 -1.99 -23.01 2.92
CA PHE A 124 -2.96 -22.15 3.60
C PHE A 124 -3.85 -23.02 4.49
N ALA A 125 -4.24 -22.48 5.64
CA ALA A 125 -5.11 -23.16 6.60
C ALA A 125 -6.47 -23.48 5.97
N SER A 126 -6.99 -24.67 6.23
CA SER A 126 -8.30 -25.15 5.75
C SER A 126 -9.47 -24.59 6.54
N ASP A 127 -9.24 -24.28 7.82
CA ASP A 127 -10.22 -23.84 8.81
C ASP A 127 -9.51 -23.17 10.01
N ALA A 128 -10.27 -22.69 10.99
CA ALA A 128 -9.75 -22.01 12.18
C ALA A 128 -8.92 -22.89 13.14
N GLN A 129 -9.02 -24.22 13.04
CA GLN A 129 -8.29 -25.20 13.85
C GLN A 129 -7.10 -25.83 13.09
N ASP A 130 -6.97 -25.60 11.78
CA ASP A 130 -5.84 -26.03 10.94
C ASP A 130 -4.54 -25.24 11.21
N TRP A 131 -4.11 -25.27 12.46
CA TRP A 131 -2.85 -24.74 12.93
C TRP A 131 -2.24 -25.64 14.02
N LYS A 132 -0.91 -25.52 14.15
CA LYS A 132 -0.08 -26.02 15.24
C LYS A 132 1.08 -25.04 15.46
N TRP A 133 1.76 -25.10 16.61
CA TRP A 133 3.02 -24.37 16.81
C TRP A 133 4.02 -24.76 15.70
N TRP A 134 4.76 -23.78 15.18
CA TRP A 134 5.79 -24.03 14.17
C TRP A 134 6.91 -24.92 14.76
N HIS A 135 7.30 -24.67 16.00
CA HIS A 135 8.16 -25.53 16.80
C HIS A 135 7.70 -25.59 18.27
N SER A 136 8.00 -26.69 18.97
CA SER A 136 7.54 -26.95 20.34
C SER A 136 8.15 -26.02 21.39
N SER A 137 9.31 -25.40 21.13
CA SER A 137 9.96 -24.46 22.04
C SER A 137 9.26 -23.10 22.16
N ILE A 138 8.43 -22.72 21.17
CA ILE A 138 7.87 -21.37 21.03
C ILE A 138 7.13 -20.89 22.29
N PRO A 139 6.18 -21.64 22.90
CA PRO A 139 5.44 -21.15 24.07
C PRO A 139 6.35 -20.85 25.26
N ASN A 140 7.40 -21.65 25.47
CA ASN A 140 8.35 -21.47 26.56
C ASN A 140 9.28 -20.28 26.30
N ILE A 141 9.72 -20.09 25.05
CA ILE A 141 10.54 -18.93 24.66
C ILE A 141 9.74 -17.63 24.79
N LEU A 142 8.48 -17.58 24.33
CA LEU A 142 7.61 -16.41 24.50
C LEU A 142 7.32 -16.12 25.99
N ARG A 143 7.13 -17.16 26.81
CA ARG A 143 6.96 -17.02 28.26
C ARG A 143 8.20 -16.40 28.92
N LYS A 144 9.39 -16.91 28.59
CA LYS A 144 10.67 -16.36 29.06
C LYS A 144 10.82 -14.89 28.66
N LEU A 145 10.60 -14.56 27.38
CA LEU A 145 10.77 -13.19 26.88
C LEU A 145 9.90 -12.17 27.65
N ILE A 146 8.67 -12.54 28.01
CA ILE A 146 7.76 -11.66 28.78
C ILE A 146 8.12 -11.62 30.26
N LEU A 147 8.30 -12.78 30.90
CA LEU A 147 8.36 -12.88 32.37
C LEU A 147 9.77 -12.68 32.94
N GLU A 148 10.82 -13.07 32.21
CA GLU A 148 12.22 -12.97 32.65
C GLU A 148 12.93 -11.80 31.97
N ASP A 149 12.87 -11.74 30.63
CA ASP A 149 13.67 -10.77 29.85
C ASP A 149 12.97 -9.40 29.70
N GLY A 150 11.71 -9.27 30.12
CA GLY A 150 10.94 -8.02 30.21
C GLY A 150 10.41 -7.44 28.88
N TYR A 151 10.34 -8.23 27.81
CA TYR A 151 9.86 -7.78 26.51
C TYR A 151 8.33 -7.59 26.47
N LYS A 152 7.90 -6.59 25.70
CA LYS A 152 6.53 -6.53 25.17
C LYS A 152 6.47 -7.36 23.89
N ILE A 153 5.52 -8.29 23.81
CA ILE A 153 5.37 -9.18 22.65
C ILE A 153 4.26 -8.67 21.72
N ALA A 154 4.57 -8.63 20.42
CA ALA A 154 3.61 -8.31 19.38
C ALA A 154 3.62 -9.34 18.25
N ILE A 155 2.45 -9.64 17.69
CA ILE A 155 2.30 -10.38 16.44
C ILE A 155 1.93 -9.37 15.35
N ILE A 156 2.64 -9.39 14.22
CA ILE A 156 2.50 -8.42 13.12
C ILE A 156 2.36 -9.22 11.81
N SER A 157 1.15 -9.28 11.25
CA SER A 157 0.83 -10.20 10.14
C SER A 157 0.16 -9.52 8.93
N ASN A 158 0.49 -9.98 7.73
CA ASN A 158 -0.04 -9.48 6.45
C ASN A 158 -1.19 -10.37 5.95
N GLN A 159 -2.45 -10.01 6.21
CA GLN A 159 -3.62 -10.85 5.90
C GLN A 159 -4.52 -10.23 4.82
N GLY A 160 -3.98 -10.09 3.60
CA GLY A 160 -4.70 -9.47 2.47
C GLY A 160 -5.97 -10.20 2.01
N GLY A 161 -6.15 -11.46 2.44
CA GLY A 161 -7.39 -12.22 2.23
C GLY A 161 -8.54 -11.83 3.18
N LEU A 162 -8.30 -10.93 4.13
CA LEU A 162 -9.27 -10.41 5.09
C LEU A 162 -9.75 -8.98 4.75
N SER A 163 -9.53 -8.52 3.52
CA SER A 163 -9.89 -7.19 3.03
C SER A 163 -11.29 -6.77 3.48
N LEU A 164 -11.35 -5.66 4.20
CA LEU A 164 -12.58 -5.13 4.80
C LEU A 164 -13.40 -4.28 3.82
N LYS A 165 -12.79 -3.89 2.69
CA LYS A 165 -13.40 -3.04 1.65
C LYS A 165 -14.32 -3.84 0.72
N ASN A 166 -14.02 -5.11 0.48
CA ASN A 166 -14.76 -5.96 -0.44
C ASN A 166 -16.00 -6.57 0.24
N LYS A 167 -17.20 -6.11 -0.11
CA LYS A 167 -18.48 -6.57 0.50
C LYS A 167 -18.83 -8.04 0.22
N SER A 168 -18.11 -8.73 -0.67
CA SER A 168 -18.47 -10.05 -1.22
C SER A 168 -17.78 -11.26 -0.57
N ASP A 169 -16.69 -11.10 0.20
CA ASP A 169 -15.83 -12.23 0.64
C ASP A 169 -15.45 -12.33 2.15
N PRO A 170 -15.64 -11.33 3.06
CA PRO A 170 -15.15 -11.44 4.44
C PRO A 170 -16.05 -12.27 5.38
N LYS A 171 -17.16 -12.86 4.90
CA LYS A 171 -18.19 -13.47 5.76
C LYS A 171 -17.76 -14.72 6.55
N ALA A 172 -16.77 -15.48 6.07
CA ALA A 172 -16.26 -16.68 6.75
C ALA A 172 -14.81 -16.51 7.26
N LYS A 173 -13.91 -16.04 6.38
CA LYS A 173 -12.47 -15.91 6.63
C LYS A 173 -12.13 -15.04 7.85
N LEU A 174 -12.87 -13.93 8.07
CA LEU A 174 -12.61 -13.03 9.19
C LEU A 174 -13.00 -13.64 10.54
N PRO A 175 -14.22 -14.21 10.74
CA PRO A 175 -14.54 -15.02 11.91
C PRO A 175 -13.55 -16.17 12.16
N GLU A 176 -13.18 -16.92 11.12
CA GLU A 176 -12.21 -18.03 11.22
C GLU A 176 -10.85 -17.56 11.70
N PHE A 177 -10.30 -16.50 11.10
CA PHE A 177 -9.02 -15.92 11.50
C PHE A 177 -9.05 -15.40 12.94
N LYS A 178 -10.13 -14.71 13.34
CA LYS A 178 -10.30 -14.27 14.72
C LYS A 178 -10.32 -15.46 15.68
N SER A 179 -11.07 -16.52 15.36
CA SER A 179 -11.12 -17.76 16.17
C SER A 179 -9.77 -18.46 16.28
N LYS A 180 -9.02 -18.55 15.18
CA LYS A 180 -7.63 -19.06 15.13
C LYS A 180 -6.71 -18.29 16.09
N VAL A 181 -6.74 -16.95 16.03
CA VAL A 181 -5.95 -16.08 16.91
C VAL A 181 -6.40 -16.18 18.37
N SER A 182 -7.71 -16.21 18.66
CA SER A 182 -8.23 -16.46 20.02
C SER A 182 -7.72 -17.78 20.60
N SER A 183 -7.77 -18.86 19.82
CA SER A 183 -7.29 -20.19 20.21
C SER A 183 -5.79 -20.21 20.49
N LEU A 184 -5.01 -19.41 19.76
CA LEU A 184 -3.57 -19.24 19.99
C LEU A 184 -3.29 -18.45 21.29
N LEU A 185 -3.96 -17.31 21.47
CA LEU A 185 -3.72 -16.43 22.62
C LEU A 185 -4.16 -17.09 23.94
N ASN A 186 -5.32 -17.76 23.95
CA ASN A 186 -5.80 -18.55 25.08
C ASN A 186 -4.85 -19.71 25.47
N LYS A 187 -4.09 -20.26 24.51
CA LYS A 187 -3.10 -21.33 24.79
C LYS A 187 -1.76 -20.81 25.28
N LEU A 188 -1.41 -19.55 24.99
CA LEU A 188 -0.24 -18.90 25.56
C LEU A 188 -0.51 -18.43 27.00
N ASP A 189 -1.70 -17.85 27.21
CA ASP A 189 -2.12 -17.17 28.43
C ASP A 189 -1.07 -16.14 28.90
N LEU A 190 -0.73 -15.23 27.99
CA LEU A 190 0.33 -14.23 28.14
C LEU A 190 -0.10 -12.93 27.45
N SER A 191 0.32 -11.77 27.98
CA SER A 191 -0.08 -10.49 27.38
C SER A 191 0.64 -10.26 26.05
N VAL A 192 -0.13 -10.33 24.97
CA VAL A 192 0.34 -10.24 23.58
C VAL A 192 -0.60 -9.31 22.81
N SER A 193 -0.03 -8.34 22.10
CA SER A 193 -0.76 -7.50 21.14
C SER A 193 -0.66 -8.10 19.72
N VAL A 194 -1.71 -7.98 18.91
CA VAL A 194 -1.78 -8.55 17.56
C VAL A 194 -2.25 -7.48 16.58
N TYR A 195 -1.44 -7.21 15.56
CA TYR A 195 -1.66 -6.23 14.50
C TYR A 195 -1.72 -6.95 13.15
N VAL A 196 -2.77 -6.68 12.37
CA VAL A 196 -3.06 -7.41 11.15
C VAL A 196 -3.49 -6.46 10.03
N ALA A 197 -2.62 -6.30 9.03
CA ALA A 197 -2.90 -5.49 7.85
C ALA A 197 -3.79 -6.27 6.87
N THR A 198 -5.02 -5.80 6.65
CA THR A 198 -5.98 -6.47 5.74
C THR A 198 -5.92 -5.98 4.29
N GLU A 199 -5.19 -4.90 4.04
CA GLU A 199 -5.12 -4.20 2.75
C GLU A 199 -3.67 -4.06 2.25
N ASN A 200 -3.49 -3.46 1.07
CA ASN A 200 -2.18 -3.04 0.57
C ASN A 200 -1.99 -1.54 0.80
N ASP A 201 -1.70 -1.16 2.04
CA ASP A 201 -1.56 0.24 2.50
C ASP A 201 -0.36 0.41 3.45
N ILE A 202 -0.28 1.51 4.20
CA ILE A 202 0.82 1.81 5.12
C ILE A 202 1.04 0.75 6.22
N TYR A 203 0.02 -0.04 6.56
CA TYR A 203 0.14 -1.10 7.57
C TYR A 203 0.82 -2.35 7.02
N ARG A 204 0.77 -2.59 5.70
CA ARG A 204 1.28 -3.84 5.11
C ARG A 204 2.81 -3.89 5.13
N LYS A 205 3.39 -4.89 5.79
CA LYS A 205 4.84 -5.18 5.74
C LYS A 205 5.29 -5.29 4.27
N PRO A 206 6.40 -4.63 3.86
CA PRO A 206 7.47 -4.12 4.71
C PRO A 206 7.27 -2.74 5.36
N ARG A 207 6.13 -2.08 5.17
CA ARG A 207 5.92 -0.71 5.69
C ARG A 207 5.74 -0.70 7.22
N SER A 208 6.12 0.40 7.85
CA SER A 208 6.22 0.57 9.30
C SER A 208 4.89 0.82 10.03
N GLY A 209 3.76 0.99 9.34
CA GLY A 209 2.51 1.45 9.97
C GLY A 209 1.99 0.58 11.12
N MET A 210 2.19 -0.75 11.06
CA MET A 210 1.84 -1.62 12.20
C MET A 210 2.79 -1.46 13.40
N TRP A 211 4.07 -1.12 13.16
CA TRP A 211 5.02 -0.80 14.23
C TRP A 211 4.69 0.53 14.89
N GLU A 212 4.34 1.54 14.09
CA GLU A 212 3.98 2.87 14.59
C GLU A 212 2.77 2.81 15.53
N GLU A 213 1.74 2.03 15.19
CA GLU A 213 0.59 1.79 16.07
C GLU A 213 1.00 1.02 17.34
N LEU A 214 1.83 -0.01 17.21
CA LEU A 214 2.36 -0.76 18.36
C LEU A 214 3.14 0.12 19.34
N VAL A 215 3.98 1.03 18.83
CA VAL A 215 4.74 1.98 19.66
C VAL A 215 3.80 2.96 20.37
N LYS A 216 2.77 3.48 19.69
CA LYS A 216 1.74 4.35 20.31
C LYS A 216 1.00 3.62 21.44
N ASP A 217 0.49 2.41 21.18
CA ASP A 217 -0.22 1.60 22.19
C ASP A 217 0.65 1.21 23.38
N THR A 218 1.96 1.07 23.18
CA THR A 218 2.90 0.60 24.21
C THR A 218 3.46 1.72 25.06
N LEU A 219 3.70 2.90 24.47
CA LEU A 219 4.48 3.97 25.11
C LEU A 219 3.72 5.27 25.35
N VAL A 220 2.53 5.49 24.76
CA VAL A 220 1.67 6.65 25.01
C VAL A 220 2.49 7.96 25.09
N ASP A 221 3.06 8.34 23.94
CA ASP A 221 3.94 9.49 23.70
C ASP A 221 5.38 9.42 24.27
N LYS A 222 5.74 8.40 25.05
CA LYS A 222 7.12 8.14 25.50
C LYS A 222 7.98 7.37 24.48
N SER A 223 7.85 7.66 23.18
CA SER A 223 8.55 6.91 22.12
C SER A 223 10.09 6.88 22.26
N LYS A 224 10.67 7.88 22.92
CA LYS A 224 12.11 7.95 23.25
C LYS A 224 12.58 6.92 24.29
N GLU A 225 11.66 6.28 25.01
CA GLU A 225 11.95 5.18 25.95
C GLU A 225 12.09 3.82 25.23
N LEU A 226 11.84 3.74 23.92
CA LEU A 226 11.99 2.52 23.11
C LEU A 226 13.45 2.19 22.82
N ASN A 227 13.91 1.01 23.24
CA ASN A 227 15.21 0.48 22.87
C ASN A 227 15.10 -0.29 21.54
N LEU A 228 15.43 0.38 20.42
CA LEU A 228 15.47 -0.25 19.10
C LEU A 228 16.62 -1.27 18.96
N GLU A 229 17.74 -1.07 19.65
CA GLU A 229 18.92 -1.95 19.55
C GLU A 229 18.66 -3.32 20.18
N GLU A 230 17.90 -3.39 21.26
CA GLU A 230 17.48 -4.65 21.89
C GLU A 230 16.14 -5.17 21.36
N SER A 231 15.35 -4.34 20.66
CA SER A 231 14.14 -4.79 19.98
C SER A 231 14.45 -5.59 18.72
N PHE A 232 13.57 -6.52 18.35
CA PHE A 232 13.77 -7.39 17.20
C PHE A 232 12.46 -7.84 16.54
N PHE A 233 12.56 -8.24 15.28
CA PHE A 233 11.51 -8.90 14.52
C PHE A 233 11.92 -10.32 14.10
N VAL A 234 11.02 -11.28 14.26
CA VAL A 234 11.19 -12.65 13.75
C VAL A 234 10.16 -12.93 12.65
N GLY A 235 10.60 -13.43 11.49
CA GLY A 235 9.68 -13.72 10.38
C GLY A 235 10.26 -14.64 9.30
N ASP A 236 9.42 -15.40 8.61
CA ASP A 236 9.83 -16.36 7.59
C ASP A 236 10.09 -15.71 6.22
N ALA A 237 9.46 -14.56 5.95
CA ALA A 237 9.53 -13.85 4.68
C ALA A 237 10.84 -13.04 4.55
N ALA A 238 11.95 -13.78 4.48
CA ALA A 238 13.30 -13.31 4.73
C ALA A 238 14.19 -13.23 3.47
N GLY A 239 13.62 -13.47 2.29
CA GLY A 239 14.31 -13.41 1.00
C GLY A 239 15.37 -14.51 0.77
N ARG A 240 15.31 -15.61 1.54
CA ARG A 240 16.31 -16.70 1.51
C ARG A 240 16.35 -17.42 0.16
N ALA A 241 17.56 -17.74 -0.29
CA ALA A 241 17.79 -18.56 -1.47
C ALA A 241 17.37 -20.02 -1.25
N ALA A 242 17.05 -20.72 -2.34
CA ALA A 242 16.76 -22.16 -2.27
C ALA A 242 18.02 -22.95 -1.88
N SER A 243 17.85 -23.98 -1.06
CA SER A 243 18.89 -24.93 -0.67
C SER A 243 18.30 -26.35 -0.65
N PRO A 244 19.11 -27.42 -0.56
CA PRO A 244 18.59 -28.79 -0.48
C PRO A 244 17.52 -28.92 0.61
N GLY A 245 16.33 -29.41 0.24
CA GLY A 245 15.19 -29.56 1.14
C GLY A 245 14.48 -28.27 1.62
N LYS A 246 15.02 -27.06 1.39
CA LYS A 246 14.40 -25.79 1.80
C LYS A 246 14.18 -24.88 0.57
N PRO A 247 12.93 -24.57 0.16
CA PRO A 247 12.67 -23.71 -0.99
C PRO A 247 13.19 -22.27 -0.76
N LYS A 248 13.22 -21.48 -1.84
CA LYS A 248 13.40 -20.02 -1.72
C LYS A 248 12.16 -19.39 -1.08
N ASP A 249 12.36 -18.32 -0.32
CA ASP A 249 11.24 -17.57 0.27
C ASP A 249 10.40 -16.89 -0.82
N PHE A 250 9.12 -16.64 -0.52
CA PHE A 250 8.20 -16.01 -1.48
C PHE A 250 8.37 -14.48 -1.56
N SER A 251 8.89 -13.86 -0.51
CA SER A 251 9.19 -12.43 -0.43
C SER A 251 10.31 -12.17 0.60
N CYS A 252 10.68 -10.89 0.74
CA CYS A 252 11.62 -10.39 1.76
C CYS A 252 10.92 -9.42 2.73
N SER A 253 9.58 -9.48 2.85
CA SER A 253 8.78 -8.45 3.52
C SER A 253 9.03 -8.33 5.02
N ASP A 254 9.44 -9.41 5.69
CA ASP A 254 9.69 -9.41 7.13
C ASP A 254 11.08 -8.83 7.47
N ARG A 255 12.10 -9.24 6.70
CA ARG A 255 13.44 -8.66 6.80
C ARG A 255 13.44 -7.18 6.43
N ASN A 256 12.68 -6.80 5.41
CA ASN A 256 12.56 -5.42 4.96
C ASN A 256 11.72 -4.56 5.93
N PHE A 257 10.74 -5.16 6.63
CA PHE A 257 10.04 -4.50 7.74
C PHE A 257 10.99 -4.15 8.89
N ALA A 258 11.80 -5.11 9.33
CA ALA A 258 12.78 -4.88 10.39
C ALA A 258 13.80 -3.79 10.03
N GLU A 259 14.28 -3.78 8.78
CA GLU A 259 15.22 -2.75 8.28
C GLU A 259 14.56 -1.36 8.18
N ASN A 260 13.31 -1.26 7.74
CA ASN A 260 12.55 0.00 7.75
C ASN A 260 12.33 0.57 9.15
N VAL A 261 12.17 -0.31 10.13
CA VAL A 261 11.95 0.06 11.54
C VAL A 261 13.27 0.35 12.27
N GLY A 262 14.39 -0.19 11.79
CA GLY A 262 15.71 -0.06 12.43
C GLY A 262 15.94 -1.02 13.60
N ILE A 263 15.34 -2.22 13.56
CA ILE A 263 15.46 -3.26 14.60
C ILE A 263 16.16 -4.51 14.07
N LYS A 264 16.67 -5.35 14.98
CA LYS A 264 17.30 -6.63 14.62
C LYS A 264 16.28 -7.55 13.93
N PHE A 265 16.76 -8.38 13.00
CA PHE A 265 15.94 -9.37 12.30
C PHE A 265 16.49 -10.78 12.48
N PHE A 266 15.61 -11.75 12.70
CA PHE A 266 15.92 -13.16 12.72
C PHE A 266 14.89 -13.97 11.93
N THR A 267 15.31 -15.10 11.35
CA THR A 267 14.37 -16.11 10.85
C THR A 267 13.91 -17.06 11.97
N PRO A 268 12.77 -17.79 11.82
CA PRO A 268 12.29 -18.70 12.85
C PRO A 268 13.33 -19.76 13.23
N GLU A 269 14.08 -20.27 12.25
CA GLU A 269 15.17 -21.22 12.44
C GLU A 269 16.35 -20.61 13.21
N GLU A 270 16.76 -19.38 12.88
CA GLU A 270 17.81 -18.67 13.60
C GLU A 270 17.42 -18.41 15.07
N PHE A 271 16.19 -17.96 15.30
CA PHE A 271 15.74 -17.52 16.63
C PHE A 271 15.31 -18.67 17.55
N PHE A 272 14.50 -19.62 17.08
CA PHE A 272 13.93 -20.68 17.92
C PHE A 272 14.77 -21.96 17.97
N LEU A 273 15.66 -22.19 17.00
CA LEU A 273 16.49 -23.39 16.88
C LEU A 273 18.00 -23.12 16.96
N GLY A 274 18.43 -21.85 16.85
CA GLY A 274 19.85 -21.50 16.77
C GLY A 274 20.52 -21.94 15.48
N GLU A 275 19.77 -22.15 14.39
CA GLU A 275 20.36 -22.46 13.08
C GLU A 275 21.23 -21.29 12.57
N LYS A 276 22.25 -21.61 11.76
CA LYS A 276 23.06 -20.58 11.08
C LYS A 276 22.22 -19.84 10.03
N PRO A 277 22.39 -18.52 9.85
CA PRO A 277 21.66 -17.76 8.85
C PRO A 277 21.82 -18.32 7.43
N ARG A 278 20.71 -18.41 6.69
CA ARG A 278 20.71 -18.80 5.27
C ARG A 278 21.03 -17.59 4.38
N PRO A 279 21.77 -17.77 3.27
CA PRO A 279 21.95 -16.71 2.27
C PRO A 279 20.60 -16.18 1.77
N PHE A 280 20.50 -14.86 1.62
CA PHE A 280 19.31 -14.17 1.13
C PHE A 280 19.67 -13.16 0.04
N SER A 281 18.67 -12.75 -0.73
CA SER A 281 18.81 -11.76 -1.80
C SER A 281 17.59 -10.84 -1.86
N ARG A 282 17.80 -9.57 -2.19
CA ARG A 282 16.73 -8.59 -2.43
C ARG A 282 16.63 -8.28 -3.92
N LEU A 283 15.42 -8.00 -4.40
CA LEU A 283 15.17 -7.51 -5.76
C LEU A 283 15.56 -6.03 -5.94
N LEU A 284 15.56 -5.28 -4.84
CA LEU A 284 15.94 -3.87 -4.76
C LEU A 284 16.46 -3.59 -3.34
N GLU A 285 17.56 -2.86 -3.24
CA GLU A 285 18.05 -2.26 -1.99
C GLU A 285 18.04 -0.72 -2.16
N PRO A 286 16.96 -0.01 -1.78
CA PRO A 286 16.78 1.40 -2.14
C PRO A 286 17.94 2.27 -1.65
N ALA A 287 18.32 2.17 -0.38
CA ALA A 287 19.44 2.91 0.21
C ALA A 287 20.81 2.67 -0.47
N LYS A 288 20.95 1.56 -1.24
CA LYS A 288 22.17 1.24 -2.00
C LYS A 288 22.03 1.45 -3.51
N TYR A 289 20.84 1.73 -4.02
CA TYR A 289 20.57 1.72 -5.47
C TYR A 289 21.46 2.66 -6.28
N PHE A 290 21.84 3.81 -5.70
CA PHE A 290 22.72 4.79 -6.34
C PHE A 290 24.22 4.57 -6.08
N GLN A 291 24.60 3.60 -5.24
CA GLN A 291 26.00 3.31 -4.94
C GLN A 291 26.68 2.71 -6.18
N GLY A 292 27.72 3.37 -6.68
CA GLY A 292 28.42 2.97 -7.90
C GLY A 292 27.71 3.31 -9.21
N LEU A 293 26.53 3.95 -9.19
CA LEU A 293 25.94 4.48 -10.43
C LEU A 293 26.61 5.79 -10.84
N ILE A 294 27.12 5.83 -12.07
CA ILE A 294 27.58 7.09 -12.69
C ILE A 294 26.34 7.94 -12.96
N ILE A 295 26.12 8.98 -12.14
CA ILE A 295 25.08 9.97 -12.38
C ILE A 295 25.51 10.81 -13.59
N GLN A 296 25.06 10.43 -14.77
CA GLN A 296 25.14 11.30 -15.94
C GLN A 296 24.41 12.61 -15.64
N SER A 297 25.09 13.75 -15.80
CA SER A 297 24.47 15.06 -15.66
C SER A 297 23.37 15.19 -16.70
N SER A 298 22.10 15.13 -16.27
CA SER A 298 20.97 15.34 -17.18
C SER A 298 21.04 16.79 -17.67
N GLN A 299 21.45 16.98 -18.92
CA GLN A 299 21.32 18.27 -19.57
C GLN A 299 19.85 18.72 -19.51
N PRO A 300 19.56 20.02 -19.30
CA PRO A 300 18.18 20.50 -19.29
C PRO A 300 17.52 20.18 -20.63
N PHE A 301 16.23 19.84 -20.61
CA PHE A 301 15.50 19.63 -21.85
C PHE A 301 15.41 20.94 -22.63
N LEU A 302 16.06 21.00 -23.79
CA LEU A 302 16.00 22.15 -24.69
C LEU A 302 14.80 22.01 -25.63
N LYS A 303 13.97 23.06 -25.67
CA LYS A 303 12.94 23.25 -26.69
C LYS A 303 13.64 23.51 -28.04
N LYS A 304 13.55 22.54 -28.95
CA LYS A 304 14.21 22.59 -30.28
C LYS A 304 13.35 23.25 -31.36
N ASN A 305 12.04 23.22 -31.18
CA ASN A 305 11.05 23.65 -32.17
C ASN A 305 10.07 24.63 -31.51
N GLU A 306 9.54 25.60 -32.25
CA GLU A 306 8.50 26.50 -31.72
C GLU A 306 7.23 25.74 -31.35
N ASN A 307 6.79 24.85 -32.24
CA ASN A 307 5.65 23.95 -32.07
C ASN A 307 6.06 22.50 -32.44
N ASP A 308 5.91 21.57 -31.50
CA ASP A 308 6.18 20.14 -31.66
C ASP A 308 5.33 19.30 -30.69
N ILE A 309 5.32 17.98 -30.92
CA ILE A 309 4.81 17.00 -29.95
C ILE A 309 5.99 16.36 -29.21
N VAL A 310 5.99 16.39 -27.88
CA VAL A 310 6.92 15.61 -27.04
C VAL A 310 6.17 14.44 -26.42
N LEU A 311 6.51 13.23 -26.85
CA LEU A 311 5.88 11.99 -26.41
C LEU A 311 6.71 11.33 -25.31
N LEU A 312 6.13 11.16 -24.12
CA LEU A 312 6.77 10.42 -23.04
C LEU A 312 6.47 8.92 -23.20
N CYS A 313 7.48 8.05 -23.12
CA CYS A 313 7.34 6.60 -23.25
C CYS A 313 7.96 5.91 -22.03
N GLY A 314 7.28 4.92 -21.43
CA GLY A 314 7.84 4.15 -20.31
C GLY A 314 6.80 3.68 -19.29
N SER A 315 7.23 2.77 -18.41
CA SER A 315 6.40 2.07 -17.43
C SER A 315 5.64 3.01 -16.48
N PRO A 316 4.44 2.66 -15.97
CA PRO A 316 3.89 3.32 -14.78
C PRO A 316 4.94 3.41 -13.66
N GLY A 317 4.92 4.47 -12.85
CA GLY A 317 5.96 4.67 -11.81
C GLY A 317 7.35 5.12 -12.29
N SER A 318 7.62 5.19 -13.61
CA SER A 318 8.95 5.58 -14.16
C SER A 318 9.33 7.06 -14.00
N GLY A 319 8.44 7.91 -13.45
CA GLY A 319 8.69 9.34 -13.22
C GLY A 319 8.23 10.31 -14.30
N LYS A 320 7.67 9.83 -15.44
CA LYS A 320 7.18 10.65 -16.58
C LYS A 320 6.47 11.95 -16.18
N SER A 321 5.39 11.87 -15.39
CA SER A 321 4.61 13.05 -15.00
C SER A 321 5.43 14.07 -14.19
N SER A 322 6.31 13.61 -13.30
CA SER A 322 7.23 14.51 -12.58
C SER A 322 8.30 15.12 -13.47
N TRP A 323 8.68 14.42 -14.55
CA TRP A 323 9.58 14.96 -15.56
C TRP A 323 8.88 16.01 -16.43
N TYR A 324 7.61 15.78 -16.82
CA TYR A 324 6.76 16.78 -17.49
C TYR A 324 6.69 18.08 -16.69
N TRP A 325 6.32 18.02 -15.40
CA TRP A 325 6.16 19.19 -14.53
C TRP A 325 7.45 20.00 -14.36
N ARG A 326 8.62 19.36 -14.52
CA ARG A 326 9.93 20.01 -14.34
C ARG A 326 10.56 20.51 -15.63
N ASN A 327 10.22 19.92 -16.78
CA ASN A 327 10.95 20.14 -18.05
C ASN A 327 10.08 20.65 -19.20
N LEU A 328 8.77 20.38 -19.19
CA LEU A 328 7.87 20.74 -20.30
C LEU A 328 6.84 21.79 -19.90
N GLU A 329 6.30 21.72 -18.69
CA GLU A 329 5.34 22.73 -18.21
C GLU A 329 5.94 24.14 -18.17
N PRO A 330 7.17 24.37 -17.65
CA PRO A 330 7.79 25.70 -17.67
C PRO A 330 8.11 26.23 -19.07
N LEU A 331 8.10 25.37 -20.09
CA LEU A 331 8.31 25.71 -21.50
C LEU A 331 6.99 25.90 -22.28
N GLY A 332 5.85 25.93 -21.57
CA GLY A 332 4.53 26.20 -22.11
C GLY A 332 3.87 25.03 -22.86
N TYR A 333 4.35 23.80 -22.70
CA TYR A 333 3.73 22.64 -23.36
C TYR A 333 2.35 22.33 -22.79
N PHE A 334 1.38 22.09 -23.68
CA PHE A 334 0.05 21.66 -23.29
C PHE A 334 0.04 20.15 -22.95
N ARG A 335 -0.24 19.78 -21.69
CA ARG A 335 -0.29 18.38 -21.26
C ARG A 335 -1.52 17.65 -21.78
N VAL A 336 -1.30 16.48 -22.37
CA VAL A 336 -2.32 15.49 -22.71
C VAL A 336 -2.04 14.21 -21.93
N ASN A 337 -2.97 13.83 -21.05
CA ASN A 337 -2.87 12.67 -20.16
C ASN A 337 -4.19 11.86 -20.23
N GLN A 338 -4.09 10.57 -20.52
CA GLN A 338 -5.23 9.67 -20.66
C GLN A 338 -5.89 9.32 -19.31
N ASP A 339 -5.18 9.40 -18.19
CA ASP A 339 -5.77 9.17 -16.86
C ASP A 339 -6.92 10.18 -16.60
N THR A 340 -6.73 11.43 -17.03
CA THR A 340 -7.74 12.51 -16.93
C THR A 340 -8.78 12.42 -18.05
N LEU A 341 -8.35 12.09 -19.28
CA LEU A 341 -9.18 12.15 -20.49
C LEU A 341 -9.90 10.82 -20.83
N LYS A 342 -9.60 9.74 -20.10
CA LYS A 342 -10.12 8.37 -20.19
C LYS A 342 -9.76 7.62 -21.49
N THR A 343 -9.98 8.21 -22.67
CA THR A 343 -9.79 7.52 -23.96
C THR A 343 -8.70 8.15 -24.82
N CYS A 344 -7.98 7.31 -25.57
CA CYS A 344 -6.94 7.76 -26.51
C CYS A 344 -7.52 8.69 -27.59
N ASP A 345 -8.73 8.43 -28.08
CA ASP A 345 -9.36 9.27 -29.11
C ASP A 345 -9.66 10.69 -28.60
N ARG A 346 -10.05 10.83 -27.33
CA ARG A 346 -10.21 12.14 -26.68
C ARG A 346 -8.87 12.85 -26.50
N CYS A 347 -7.82 12.10 -26.18
CA CYS A 347 -6.45 12.63 -26.10
C CYS A 347 -6.00 13.18 -27.47
N ILE A 348 -6.17 12.41 -28.55
CA ILE A 348 -5.83 12.81 -29.93
C ILE A 348 -6.65 14.04 -30.37
N LYS A 349 -7.96 14.09 -30.07
CA LYS A 349 -8.81 15.24 -30.42
C LYS A 349 -8.33 16.53 -29.73
N ILE A 350 -8.04 16.47 -28.44
CA ILE A 350 -7.60 17.63 -27.65
C ILE A 350 -6.18 18.06 -28.07
N ALA A 351 -5.28 17.11 -28.32
CA ALA A 351 -3.95 17.40 -28.88
C ALA A 351 -4.04 18.10 -30.24
N SER A 352 -4.91 17.63 -31.15
CA SER A 352 -5.12 18.26 -32.45
C SER A 352 -5.64 19.69 -32.33
N GLN A 353 -6.51 19.96 -31.35
CA GLN A 353 -7.00 21.32 -31.09
C GLN A 353 -5.85 22.22 -30.58
N ALA A 354 -5.09 21.77 -29.58
CA ALA A 354 -3.98 22.54 -29.03
C ALA A 354 -2.92 22.88 -30.09
N LEU A 355 -2.59 21.93 -30.98
CA LEU A 355 -1.69 22.16 -32.12
C LEU A 355 -2.23 23.20 -33.10
N SER A 356 -3.53 23.17 -33.42
CA SER A 356 -4.19 24.18 -34.27
C SER A 356 -4.25 25.57 -33.63
N GLU A 357 -4.18 25.65 -32.30
CA GLU A 357 -4.03 26.90 -31.53
C GLU A 357 -2.54 27.33 -31.37
N GLY A 358 -1.61 26.69 -32.11
CA GLY A 358 -0.19 27.01 -32.11
C GLY A 358 0.62 26.49 -30.91
N LYS A 359 0.04 25.63 -30.06
CA LYS A 359 0.67 25.16 -28.81
C LYS A 359 1.39 23.84 -29.01
N SER A 360 2.65 23.77 -28.55
CA SER A 360 3.40 22.52 -28.40
C SER A 360 2.67 21.57 -27.44
N VAL A 361 2.66 20.26 -27.71
CA VAL A 361 1.88 19.27 -26.93
C VAL A 361 2.79 18.24 -26.25
N ALA A 362 2.56 17.99 -24.97
CA ALA A 362 3.23 16.93 -24.21
C ALA A 362 2.29 15.75 -23.97
N VAL A 363 2.65 14.56 -24.47
CA VAL A 363 1.86 13.33 -24.28
C VAL A 363 2.40 12.54 -23.09
N ASP A 364 1.81 12.74 -21.91
CA ASP A 364 2.16 12.04 -20.67
C ASP A 364 1.27 10.79 -20.50
N ASN A 365 1.61 9.74 -21.24
CA ASN A 365 1.00 8.41 -21.18
C ASN A 365 2.12 7.34 -21.09
N THR A 366 1.76 6.07 -20.97
CA THR A 366 2.76 4.97 -21.00
C THR A 366 3.34 4.72 -22.40
N ASN A 367 2.53 4.88 -23.45
CA ASN A 367 2.92 4.77 -24.87
C ASN A 367 3.78 3.52 -25.20
N ALA A 368 3.38 2.37 -24.65
CA ALA A 368 4.20 1.16 -24.59
C ALA A 368 4.53 0.53 -25.96
N SER A 369 3.56 0.44 -26.87
CA SER A 369 3.70 -0.24 -28.15
C SER A 369 3.72 0.73 -29.34
N PHE A 370 4.27 0.24 -30.45
CA PHE A 370 4.35 0.92 -31.73
C PHE A 370 2.98 1.42 -32.21
N GLU A 371 1.92 0.63 -32.07
CA GLU A 371 0.58 0.99 -32.55
C GLU A 371 0.02 2.21 -31.81
N VAL A 372 0.35 2.35 -30.52
CA VAL A 372 -0.03 3.54 -29.73
C VAL A 372 0.78 4.75 -30.16
N ARG A 373 2.09 4.60 -30.39
CA ARG A 373 2.99 5.70 -30.82
C ARG A 373 2.70 6.18 -32.24
N LYS A 374 2.42 5.26 -33.16
CA LYS A 374 2.02 5.54 -34.56
C LYS A 374 0.89 6.56 -34.65
N ARG A 375 -0.13 6.47 -33.79
CA ARG A 375 -1.25 7.44 -33.73
C ARG A 375 -0.80 8.87 -33.45
N TRP A 376 0.25 9.04 -32.63
CA TRP A 376 0.83 10.35 -32.30
C TRP A 376 1.71 10.88 -33.43
N VAL A 377 2.49 10.01 -34.09
CA VAL A 377 3.26 10.38 -35.29
C VAL A 377 2.34 10.81 -36.43
N GLU A 378 1.24 10.08 -36.66
CA GLU A 378 0.24 10.44 -37.67
C GLU A 378 -0.42 11.80 -37.36
N LEU A 379 -0.66 12.11 -36.08
CA LEU A 379 -1.16 13.42 -35.65
C LEU A 379 -0.13 14.53 -35.91
N ALA A 380 1.15 14.31 -35.58
CA ALA A 380 2.23 15.25 -35.83
C ALA A 380 2.36 15.56 -37.33
N ARG A 381 2.44 14.51 -38.16
CA ARG A 381 2.47 14.59 -39.63
C ARG A 381 1.27 15.34 -40.20
N LYS A 382 0.05 15.10 -39.68
CA LYS A 382 -1.16 15.80 -40.13
C LYS A 382 -1.11 17.31 -39.84
N ASN A 383 -0.53 17.72 -38.72
CA ASN A 383 -0.38 19.12 -38.32
C ASN A 383 0.95 19.73 -38.78
N GLN A 384 1.76 19.01 -39.56
CA GLN A 384 3.07 19.44 -40.07
C GLN A 384 4.07 19.88 -38.98
N VAL A 385 3.96 19.32 -37.78
CA VAL A 385 4.88 19.57 -36.65
C VAL A 385 5.84 18.39 -36.42
N PRO A 386 7.06 18.63 -35.91
CA PRO A 386 7.93 17.55 -35.44
C PRO A 386 7.33 16.77 -34.27
N ILE A 387 7.78 15.53 -34.09
CA ILE A 387 7.50 14.72 -32.90
C ILE A 387 8.80 14.16 -32.32
N ARG A 388 8.98 14.28 -31.00
CA ARG A 388 10.16 13.84 -30.26
C ARG A 388 9.74 12.81 -29.20
N CYS A 389 10.58 11.83 -28.91
CA CYS A 389 10.30 10.82 -27.89
C CYS A 389 11.23 10.96 -26.68
N ILE A 390 10.69 10.86 -25.48
CA ILE A 390 11.44 10.78 -24.24
C ILE A 390 11.23 9.37 -23.66
N ASN A 391 12.24 8.51 -23.79
CA ASN A 391 12.21 7.10 -23.41
C ASN A 391 12.69 6.91 -21.97
N PHE A 392 11.80 6.57 -21.04
CA PHE A 392 12.13 6.37 -19.63
C PHE A 392 12.55 4.92 -19.38
N THR A 393 13.85 4.70 -19.26
CA THR A 393 14.47 3.37 -19.09
C THR A 393 14.53 2.91 -17.62
N THR A 394 13.68 3.47 -16.76
CA THR A 394 13.61 3.14 -15.33
C THR A 394 13.27 1.65 -15.11
N PRO A 395 14.07 0.89 -14.35
CA PRO A 395 13.82 -0.53 -14.09
C PRO A 395 12.45 -0.82 -13.46
N THR A 396 11.89 -2.01 -13.74
CA THR A 396 10.55 -2.42 -13.28
C THR A 396 10.40 -2.39 -11.75
N GLU A 397 11.42 -2.81 -11.00
CA GLU A 397 11.35 -2.81 -9.53
C GLU A 397 11.38 -1.38 -8.95
N ILE A 398 12.14 -0.47 -9.57
CA ILE A 398 12.11 0.96 -9.25
C ILE A 398 10.75 1.59 -9.60
N CYS A 399 10.15 1.18 -10.72
CA CYS A 399 8.81 1.64 -11.10
C CYS A 399 7.76 1.26 -10.05
N LYS A 400 7.75 0.00 -9.60
CA LYS A 400 6.85 -0.47 -8.51
C LYS A 400 7.13 0.28 -7.21
N HIS A 401 8.40 0.42 -6.84
CA HIS A 401 8.84 1.14 -5.64
C HIS A 401 8.38 2.59 -5.62
N ASN A 402 8.60 3.32 -6.71
CA ASN A 402 8.16 4.71 -6.88
C ASN A 402 6.64 4.85 -6.80
N ASP A 403 5.89 3.90 -7.37
CA ASP A 403 4.43 3.90 -7.36
C ASP A 403 3.88 3.72 -5.94
N SER A 404 4.33 2.69 -5.22
CA SER A 404 3.94 2.43 -3.83
C SER A 404 4.38 3.52 -2.87
N MET A 405 5.61 4.05 -3.03
CA MET A 405 6.10 5.18 -2.25
C MET A 405 5.19 6.39 -2.44
N ARG A 406 4.91 6.81 -3.68
CA ARG A 406 4.07 7.99 -3.94
C ARG A 406 2.64 7.78 -3.45
N ALA A 407 2.03 6.64 -3.76
CA ALA A 407 0.67 6.34 -3.36
C ALA A 407 0.43 6.44 -1.84
N LEU A 408 1.48 6.25 -1.03
CA LEU A 408 1.42 6.27 0.43
C LEU A 408 2.08 7.50 1.08
N ASN A 409 2.64 8.42 0.29
CA ASN A 409 3.23 9.67 0.76
C ASN A 409 2.55 10.87 0.06
N PRO A 410 1.46 11.43 0.63
CA PRO A 410 0.67 12.50 -0.01
C PRO A 410 1.48 13.73 -0.43
N THR A 411 2.50 14.10 0.36
CA THR A 411 3.44 15.19 0.06
C THR A 411 4.22 14.99 -1.24
N MET A 412 4.47 13.73 -1.61
CA MET A 412 5.20 13.33 -2.83
C MET A 412 4.25 12.92 -3.96
N ASN A 413 2.93 13.12 -3.79
CA ASN A 413 1.88 12.65 -4.69
C ASN A 413 0.86 13.76 -5.00
N PRO A 414 1.27 14.85 -5.68
CA PRO A 414 0.41 16.00 -5.98
C PRO A 414 -0.77 15.68 -6.90
N GLU A 415 -0.76 14.52 -7.58
CA GLU A 415 -1.85 14.04 -8.43
C GLU A 415 -2.79 13.04 -7.72
N ASN A 416 -2.59 12.80 -6.42
CA ASN A 416 -3.36 11.86 -5.59
C ASN A 416 -3.54 10.47 -6.25
N ARG A 417 -2.46 9.95 -6.84
CA ARG A 417 -2.47 8.67 -7.56
C ARG A 417 -2.55 7.51 -6.57
N MET A 418 -3.50 6.60 -6.79
CA MET A 418 -3.58 5.33 -6.06
C MET A 418 -2.48 4.37 -6.53
N MET A 419 -2.04 3.48 -5.64
CA MET A 419 -1.08 2.42 -5.96
C MET A 419 -1.65 1.47 -7.01
N LEU A 420 -0.84 1.12 -7.99
CA LEU A 420 -1.20 0.22 -9.07
C LEU A 420 -0.98 -1.25 -8.68
N PRO A 421 -1.85 -2.18 -9.12
CA PRO A 421 -1.62 -3.60 -8.93
C PRO A 421 -0.43 -4.07 -9.78
N ALA A 422 0.30 -5.10 -9.31
CA ALA A 422 1.48 -5.64 -10.00
C ALA A 422 1.24 -6.01 -11.49
N ILE A 423 0.00 -6.39 -11.84
CA ILE A 423 -0.41 -6.70 -13.21
C ILE A 423 -0.34 -5.49 -14.16
N ALA A 424 -0.43 -4.25 -13.66
CA ALA A 424 -0.30 -3.04 -14.48
C ALA A 424 1.12 -2.93 -15.06
N PHE A 425 2.14 -3.18 -14.24
CA PHE A 425 3.55 -3.22 -14.65
C PHE A 425 3.81 -4.39 -15.59
N ALA A 426 3.36 -5.60 -15.25
CA ALA A 426 3.51 -6.77 -16.13
C ALA A 426 2.83 -6.59 -17.50
N SER A 427 1.64 -5.97 -17.52
CA SER A 427 0.90 -5.61 -18.74
C SER A 427 1.61 -4.53 -19.56
N PHE A 428 2.32 -3.59 -18.92
CA PHE A 428 3.20 -2.67 -19.62
C PHE A 428 4.37 -3.43 -20.26
N THR A 429 5.14 -4.19 -19.46
CA THR A 429 6.34 -4.91 -19.94
C THR A 429 6.02 -5.87 -21.09
N LYS A 430 4.90 -6.60 -21.03
CA LYS A 430 4.46 -7.49 -22.12
C LYS A 430 4.16 -6.77 -23.44
N ARG A 431 3.74 -5.50 -23.39
CA ARG A 431 3.40 -4.68 -24.57
C ARG A 431 4.51 -3.73 -24.97
N PHE A 432 5.58 -3.62 -24.20
CA PHE A 432 6.60 -2.63 -24.43
C PHE A 432 7.47 -3.02 -25.63
N GLN A 433 7.58 -2.09 -26.57
CA GLN A 433 8.51 -2.13 -27.68
C GLN A 433 9.32 -0.86 -27.62
N SER A 434 10.65 -0.95 -27.58
CA SER A 434 11.52 0.24 -27.52
C SER A 434 11.21 1.19 -28.68
N PRO A 435 11.08 2.52 -28.44
CA PRO A 435 10.87 3.48 -29.52
C PRO A 435 12.05 3.47 -30.49
N LYS A 436 11.79 3.64 -31.79
CA LYS A 436 12.83 3.71 -32.83
C LYS A 436 12.65 4.90 -33.77
N MET A 437 13.74 5.35 -34.40
CA MET A 437 13.73 6.50 -35.31
C MET A 437 12.84 6.26 -36.54
N GLU A 438 12.75 5.02 -37.02
CA GLU A 438 11.92 4.63 -38.17
C GLU A 438 10.42 4.78 -37.91
N GLU A 439 10.00 4.98 -36.66
CA GLU A 439 8.62 5.34 -36.34
C GLU A 439 8.24 6.75 -36.80
N GLY A 440 9.22 7.62 -37.09
CA GLY A 440 9.02 9.01 -37.53
C GLY A 440 9.33 10.07 -36.46
N PHE A 441 10.19 9.76 -35.48
CA PHE A 441 10.65 10.73 -34.47
C PHE A 441 11.79 11.61 -34.99
N GLN A 442 11.81 12.89 -34.62
CA GLN A 442 12.91 13.83 -34.86
C GLN A 442 14.12 13.51 -33.97
N ASP A 443 13.88 13.14 -32.71
CA ASP A 443 14.88 12.54 -31.82
C ASP A 443 14.21 11.66 -30.76
N ILE A 444 15.01 10.74 -30.22
CA ILE A 444 14.68 9.92 -29.06
C ILE A 444 15.73 10.23 -27.99
N VAL A 445 15.28 10.71 -26.82
CA VAL A 445 16.13 10.99 -25.66
C VAL A 445 15.84 9.97 -24.58
N GLU A 446 16.85 9.22 -24.16
CA GLU A 446 16.70 8.29 -23.04
C GLU A 446 16.87 8.99 -21.69
N ILE A 447 16.00 8.66 -20.74
CA ILE A 447 16.01 9.18 -19.38
C ILE A 447 16.11 8.01 -18.41
N THR A 448 17.28 7.87 -17.80
CA THR A 448 17.53 6.95 -16.69
C THR A 448 16.91 7.48 -15.40
N PHE A 449 16.65 6.59 -14.43
CA PHE A 449 16.09 7.01 -13.15
C PHE A 449 17.15 7.69 -12.28
N ASN A 450 16.83 8.89 -11.80
CA ASN A 450 17.59 9.58 -10.78
C ASN A 450 16.64 10.15 -9.72
N LEU A 451 16.97 9.94 -8.45
CA LEU A 451 16.21 10.47 -7.32
C LEU A 451 16.47 11.98 -7.20
N ARG A 452 15.39 12.76 -7.03
CA ARG A 452 15.47 14.21 -6.85
C ARG A 452 14.45 14.67 -5.83
N GLY A 453 14.92 15.31 -4.78
CA GLY A 453 14.15 15.87 -3.69
C GLY A 453 15.07 16.29 -2.55
N SER A 454 14.48 16.90 -1.53
CA SER A 454 15.08 17.16 -0.22
C SER A 454 15.63 15.88 0.43
N GLU A 455 16.51 16.02 1.42
CA GLU A 455 17.00 14.88 2.21
C GLU A 455 15.85 14.06 2.84
N THR A 456 14.76 14.72 3.24
CA THR A 456 13.57 14.07 3.80
C THR A 456 12.90 13.16 2.77
N GLU A 457 12.70 13.66 1.54
CA GLU A 457 12.17 12.85 0.43
C GLU A 457 13.10 11.69 0.06
N GLN A 458 14.42 11.88 0.17
CA GLN A 458 15.40 10.82 -0.05
C GLN A 458 15.35 9.75 1.03
N LYS A 459 15.22 10.13 2.31
CA LYS A 459 15.02 9.21 3.44
C LYS A 459 13.74 8.38 3.26
N ILE A 460 12.63 9.03 2.89
CA ILE A 460 11.36 8.36 2.56
C ILE A 460 11.55 7.37 1.40
N TRP A 461 12.23 7.75 0.33
CA TRP A 461 12.48 6.85 -0.81
C TRP A 461 13.40 5.67 -0.47
N ASN A 462 14.30 5.83 0.50
CA ASN A 462 15.23 4.78 0.93
C ASN A 462 14.57 3.65 1.74
N HIS A 463 13.34 3.83 2.23
CA HIS A 463 12.56 2.77 2.88
C HIS A 463 12.04 1.76 1.84
N TYR A 464 11.90 0.48 2.20
CA TYR A 464 11.26 -0.54 1.37
C TYR A 464 9.74 -0.33 1.30
N TRP A 465 9.20 -0.07 0.10
CA TRP A 465 7.76 0.13 -0.09
C TRP A 465 7.01 -1.08 -0.66
N ASN A 466 7.72 -2.15 -1.05
CA ASN A 466 7.18 -3.40 -1.63
C ASN A 466 7.88 -4.65 -1.07
#